data_AF-A0AAD9H993-F1
#
_entry.id   AF-A0AAD9H993-F1
#
_cell.length_a   1.000
_cell.length_b   1.000
_cell.length_c   1.000
_cell.angle_alpha   90.00
_cell.angle_beta   90.00
_cell.angle_gamma   90.00
#
_symmetry.space_group_name_H-M   'P 1'
#
loop_
_entity.id
_entity.type
_entity.pdbx_description
1 polymer ?
#
loop_
_entity_poly.entity_id
_entity_poly.type
_entity_poly.pdbx_seq_one_letter_code
_entity_poly.pdbx_strand_id
1 'polypeptide(L)'
;LDIQVFGKDTPALRRCYRQKEPARKLPKIASVPYLMVTAEASVHATYDHFTVDYLRQIGGDPEWIRLGERGIHGNGHFMYLEENSMDIAEVVSKW
;
A
#
# COMPACT_ATOMS: atom_id res chain seq x y z
N LEU A 1 -4.83 -11.64 -20.14
CA LEU A 1 -4.57 -11.47 -18.69
C LEU A 1 -5.93 -11.54 -18.05
N ASP A 2 -6.27 -12.66 -17.42
CA ASP A 2 -7.59 -12.81 -16.81
C ASP A 2 -7.62 -12.00 -15.52
N ILE A 3 -8.47 -10.99 -15.49
CA ILE A 3 -8.59 -10.02 -14.40
C ILE A 3 -10.01 -10.12 -13.82
N GLN A 4 -10.12 -10.01 -12.50
CA GLN A 4 -11.37 -9.96 -11.77
C GLN A 4 -11.46 -8.69 -10.92
N VAL A 5 -12.66 -8.12 -10.83
CA VAL A 5 -12.96 -6.97 -9.99
C VAL A 5 -13.23 -7.41 -8.56
N PHE A 6 -12.64 -6.73 -7.58
CA PHE A 6 -12.83 -7.00 -6.15
C PHE A 6 -13.26 -5.74 -5.40
N GLY A 7 -14.20 -5.89 -4.48
CA GLY A 7 -14.73 -4.79 -3.67
C GLY A 7 -15.78 -3.94 -4.40
N LYS A 8 -16.17 -2.83 -3.76
CA LYS A 8 -17.09 -1.82 -4.29
C LYS A 8 -16.45 -0.44 -4.11
N ASP A 9 -16.75 0.47 -5.03
CA ASP A 9 -16.31 1.86 -4.91
C ASP A 9 -17.10 2.58 -3.81
N THR A 10 -16.37 3.26 -2.93
CA THR A 10 -16.86 4.12 -1.86
C THR A 10 -15.90 5.32 -1.73
N PRO A 11 -16.27 6.40 -1.02
CA PRO A 11 -15.34 7.49 -0.77
C PRO A 11 -14.04 7.06 -0.07
N ALA A 12 -14.11 6.03 0.79
CA ALA A 12 -12.97 5.54 1.55
C ALA A 12 -12.17 4.43 0.84
N LEU A 13 -12.78 3.67 -0.07
CA LEU A 13 -12.19 2.49 -0.70
C LEU A 13 -12.57 2.40 -2.18
N ARG A 14 -11.58 2.23 -3.04
CA ARG A 14 -11.75 1.93 -4.46
C ARG A 14 -11.78 0.43 -4.71
N ARG A 15 -12.56 0.03 -5.73
CA ARG A 15 -12.54 -1.33 -6.26
C ARG A 15 -11.20 -1.64 -6.93
N CYS A 16 -10.84 -2.91 -6.88
CA CYS A 16 -9.55 -3.44 -7.30
C CYS A 16 -9.68 -4.31 -8.55
N TYR A 17 -8.65 -4.37 -9.39
CA TYR A 17 -8.58 -5.26 -10.56
C TYR A 17 -7.41 -6.24 -10.39
N ARG A 18 -7.65 -7.45 -9.86
CA ARG A 18 -6.57 -8.44 -9.59
C ARG A 18 -6.57 -9.56 -10.60
N GLN A 19 -5.48 -10.33 -10.68
CA GLN A 19 -5.44 -11.54 -11.50
C GLN A 19 -6.49 -12.53 -10.98
N LYS A 20 -7.15 -13.25 -11.89
CA LYS A 20 -7.94 -14.42 -11.53
C LYS A 20 -7.00 -15.53 -11.03
N GLU A 21 -7.42 -16.25 -10.00
CA GLU A 21 -6.65 -17.40 -9.52
C GLU A 21 -6.71 -18.60 -10.49
N PRO A 22 -5.61 -19.38 -10.62
CA PRO A 22 -4.33 -19.20 -9.95
C PRO A 22 -3.53 -18.03 -10.54
N ALA A 23 -3.10 -17.11 -9.69
CA ALA A 23 -2.39 -15.93 -10.14
C ALA A 23 -0.93 -16.24 -10.46
N ARG A 24 -0.40 -15.52 -11.46
CA ARG A 24 1.00 -15.67 -11.85
C ARG A 24 1.89 -15.07 -10.78
N LYS A 25 2.97 -15.79 -10.45
CA LYS A 25 4.00 -15.36 -9.51
C LYS A 25 5.11 -14.62 -10.25
N LEU A 26 5.71 -13.64 -9.59
CA LEU A 26 6.84 -12.87 -10.10
C LEU A 26 8.03 -13.09 -9.16
N PRO A 27 8.76 -14.23 -9.27
CA PRO A 27 9.73 -14.65 -8.27
C PRO A 27 10.90 -13.68 -8.07
N LYS A 28 11.26 -12.90 -9.10
CA LYS A 28 12.31 -11.87 -9.00
C LYS A 28 11.84 -10.58 -8.31
N ILE A 29 10.55 -10.29 -8.37
CA ILE A 29 9.94 -9.19 -7.60
C ILE A 29 9.76 -9.67 -6.17
N ALA A 30 9.20 -10.85 -5.97
CA ALA A 30 8.99 -11.46 -4.66
C ALA A 30 10.27 -11.77 -3.85
N SER A 31 11.47 -11.64 -4.44
CA SER A 31 12.73 -11.97 -3.77
C SER A 31 13.30 -10.85 -2.88
N VAL A 32 12.62 -9.71 -2.76
CA VAL A 32 13.05 -8.59 -1.91
C VAL A 32 11.92 -8.16 -0.96
N PRO A 33 12.25 -7.62 0.23
CA PRO A 33 11.24 -7.07 1.13
C PRO A 33 10.63 -5.78 0.57
N TYR A 34 9.35 -5.55 0.86
CA TYR A 34 8.63 -4.34 0.48
C TYR A 34 7.95 -3.74 1.70
N LEU A 35 8.02 -2.41 1.80
CA LEU A 35 7.22 -1.61 2.71
C LEU A 35 6.26 -0.73 1.90
N MET A 36 4.99 -0.77 2.25
CA MET A 36 4.01 0.23 1.86
C MET A 36 3.80 1.18 3.05
N VAL A 37 3.93 2.49 2.83
CA VAL A 37 3.60 3.52 3.82
C VAL A 37 2.46 4.38 3.27
N THR A 38 1.34 4.39 3.98
CA THR A 38 0.14 5.13 3.55
C THR A 38 -0.20 6.23 4.55
N ALA A 39 -0.24 7.46 4.05
CA ALA A 39 -0.71 8.62 4.78
C ALA A 39 -2.24 8.75 4.66
N GLU A 40 -2.92 9.09 5.77
CA GLU A 40 -4.38 9.04 5.85
C GLU A 40 -5.11 10.10 5.01
N ALA A 41 -4.50 11.27 4.79
CA ALA A 41 -5.07 12.33 3.96
C ALA A 41 -4.63 12.24 2.48
N SER A 42 -3.89 11.19 2.13
CA SER A 42 -3.52 10.91 0.74
C SER A 42 -4.65 10.22 -0.02
N VAL A 43 -4.77 10.50 -1.32
CA VAL A 43 -5.64 9.72 -2.23
C VAL A 43 -5.28 8.22 -2.23
N HIS A 44 -4.03 7.89 -1.92
CA HIS A 44 -3.54 6.53 -1.78
C HIS A 44 -4.23 5.73 -0.68
N ALA A 45 -4.74 6.39 0.37
CA ALA A 45 -5.54 5.73 1.40
C ALA A 45 -6.76 5.00 0.83
N THR A 46 -7.24 5.44 -0.36
CA THR A 46 -8.38 4.82 -1.03
C THR A 46 -8.04 3.57 -1.85
N TYR A 47 -6.76 3.29 -2.13
CA TYR A 47 -6.38 2.18 -3.03
C TYR A 47 -5.12 1.40 -2.66
N ASP A 48 -4.30 1.80 -1.69
CA ASP A 48 -3.04 1.08 -1.38
C ASP A 48 -3.28 -0.38 -0.93
N HIS A 49 -4.45 -0.70 -0.35
CA HIS A 49 -4.84 -2.08 -0.04
C HIS A 49 -4.75 -2.98 -1.27
N PHE A 50 -5.07 -2.45 -2.46
CA PHE A 50 -4.97 -3.18 -3.71
C PHE A 50 -3.52 -3.51 -4.07
N THR A 51 -2.61 -2.54 -3.92
CA THR A 51 -1.20 -2.72 -4.24
C THR A 51 -0.59 -3.77 -3.33
N VAL A 52 -0.91 -3.72 -2.04
CA VAL A 52 -0.49 -4.70 -1.04
C VAL A 52 -1.02 -6.11 -1.40
N ASP A 53 -2.31 -6.22 -1.73
CA ASP A 53 -2.91 -7.49 -2.12
C ASP A 53 -2.31 -8.06 -3.42
N TYR A 54 -2.00 -7.20 -4.40
CA TYR A 54 -1.35 -7.63 -5.64
C TYR A 54 0.07 -8.14 -5.39
N LEU A 55 0.85 -7.44 -4.56
CA LEU A 55 2.20 -7.88 -4.17
C LEU A 55 2.17 -9.26 -3.47
N ARG A 56 1.19 -9.49 -2.59
CA ARG A 56 0.93 -10.82 -2.00
C ARG A 56 0.57 -11.86 -3.07
N GLN A 57 -0.31 -11.48 -3.98
CA GLN A 57 -0.77 -12.37 -5.06
C GLN A 57 0.40 -12.84 -5.95
N ILE A 58 1.39 -11.99 -6.24
CA ILE A 58 2.56 -12.36 -7.05
C ILE A 58 3.67 -13.08 -6.27
N GLY A 59 3.45 -13.35 -4.98
CA GLY A 59 4.34 -14.15 -4.12
C GLY A 59 5.24 -13.34 -3.18
N GLY A 60 5.10 -12.01 -3.12
CA GLY A 60 5.78 -11.19 -2.12
C GLY A 60 5.05 -11.19 -0.77
N ASP A 61 5.68 -10.59 0.23
CA ASP A 61 5.10 -10.40 1.56
C ASP A 61 5.34 -8.95 2.04
N PRO A 62 4.60 -7.96 1.51
CA PRO A 62 4.78 -6.57 1.88
C PRO A 62 4.29 -6.29 3.30
N GLU A 63 5.09 -5.57 4.07
CA GLU A 63 4.61 -4.89 5.27
C GLU A 63 3.82 -3.64 4.86
N TRP A 64 2.73 -3.35 5.58
CA TRP A 64 1.90 -2.18 5.30
C TRP A 64 1.72 -1.34 6.57
N ILE A 65 2.37 -0.19 6.61
CA ILE A 65 2.27 0.79 7.68
C ILE A 65 1.31 1.90 7.26
N ARG A 66 0.24 2.09 8.02
CA ARG A 66 -0.66 3.24 7.91
C ARG A 66 -0.28 4.25 8.97
N LEU A 67 0.13 5.44 8.55
CA LEU A 67 0.69 6.46 9.46
C LEU A 67 -0.30 6.87 10.56
N GLY A 68 -1.59 6.99 10.23
CA GLY A 68 -2.63 7.32 11.20
C GLY A 68 -2.76 6.28 12.32
N GLU A 69 -2.44 5.01 12.07
CA GLU A 69 -2.44 3.96 13.10
C GLU A 69 -1.21 4.06 14.04
N ARG A 70 -0.21 4.86 13.66
CA ARG A 70 1.01 5.14 14.43
C ARG A 70 0.99 6.53 15.09
N GLY A 71 -0.15 7.23 15.07
CA GLY A 71 -0.30 8.57 15.63
C GLY A 71 0.27 9.70 14.76
N ILE A 72 0.64 9.41 13.51
CA ILE A 72 1.12 10.41 12.55
C ILE A 72 -0.04 10.78 11.62
N HIS A 73 -0.52 12.02 11.77
CA HIS A 73 -1.79 12.47 11.19
C HIS A 73 -1.62 13.64 10.22
N GLY A 74 -2.63 13.84 9.37
CA GLY A 74 -2.73 15.00 8.48
C GLY A 74 -1.93 14.91 7.18
N ASN A 75 -1.09 13.89 7.01
CA ASN A 75 -0.20 13.79 5.86
C ASN A 75 -0.90 13.40 4.54
N GLY A 76 -0.50 14.07 3.46
CA GLY A 76 -0.91 13.78 2.09
C GLY A 76 0.02 12.79 1.37
N HIS A 77 -0.04 12.76 0.02
CA HIS A 77 0.78 11.83 -0.78
C HIS A 77 2.27 12.13 -0.68
N PHE A 78 2.63 13.41 -0.72
CA PHE A 78 4.02 13.86 -0.66
C PHE A 78 4.47 14.10 0.78
N MET A 79 4.14 13.18 1.68
CA MET A 79 4.39 13.24 3.12
C MET A 79 5.87 13.49 3.49
N TYR A 80 6.79 13.16 2.60
CA TYR A 80 8.23 13.41 2.76
C TYR A 80 8.65 14.88 2.54
N LEU A 81 7.73 15.74 2.08
CA LEU A 81 7.93 17.19 1.94
C LEU A 81 7.21 18.00 3.03
N GLU A 82 6.46 17.34 3.91
CA GLU A 82 5.61 17.99 4.90
C GLU A 82 6.35 18.27 6.21
N GLU A 83 5.75 19.09 7.09
CA GLU A 83 6.41 19.63 8.29
C GLU A 83 6.93 18.55 9.26
N ASN A 84 6.26 17.41 9.34
CA ASN A 84 6.60 16.26 10.17
C ASN A 84 7.31 15.13 9.38
N SER A 85 7.92 15.45 8.24
CA SER A 85 8.64 14.48 7.39
C SER A 85 9.72 13.68 8.14
N MET A 86 10.32 14.24 9.19
CA MET A 86 11.30 13.52 10.02
C MET A 86 10.67 12.43 10.90
N ASP A 87 9.43 12.61 11.36
CA ASP A 87 8.71 11.56 12.11
C ASP A 87 8.39 10.37 11.20
N ILE A 88 8.04 10.66 9.94
CA ILE A 88 7.80 9.65 8.90
C ILE A 88 9.11 8.96 8.51
N ALA A 89 10.21 9.71 8.39
CA ALA A 89 11.53 9.14 8.12
C ALA A 89 11.97 8.18 9.23
N GLU A 90 11.65 8.47 10.50
CA GLU A 90 11.93 7.56 11.62
C GLU A 90 11.13 6.25 11.51
N VAL A 91 9.86 6.30 11.08
CA VAL A 91 9.05 5.09 10.81
C VAL A 91 9.73 4.21 9.77
N VAL A 92 10.18 4.79 8.65
CA VAL A 92 10.86 4.03 7.58
C VAL A 92 12.23 3.53 8.03
N SER A 93 12.98 4.31 8.81
CA SER A 93 14.31 3.91 9.30
C SER A 93 14.27 2.76 10.33
N LYS A 94 13.13 2.53 11.00
CA LYS A 94 12.94 1.44 11.96
C LYS A 94 12.52 0.12 11.32
N TRP A 95 12.10 0.18 10.06
CA TRP A 95 11.77 -0.98 9.24
C TRP A 95 13.03 -1.49 8.53
#